data_AF-A0A1Q5BBF7-F1
#
_entry.id   AF-A0A1Q5BBF7-F1
#
_cell.length_a   1.000
_cell.length_b   1.000
_cell.length_c   1.000
_cell.angle_alpha   90.00
_cell.angle_beta   90.00
_cell.angle_gamma   90.00
#
_symmetry.space_group_name_H-M   'P 1'
#
loop_
_entity.id
_entity.type
_entity.pdbx_description
1 polymer ?
#
loop_
_entity_poly.entity_id
_entity_poly.type
_entity_poly.pdbx_seq_one_letter_code
_entity_poly.pdbx_strand_id
1 'polypeptide(L)' 'MEATVFAESITSLDDVTTLRLPRLPSVAAAAWTGRAPDWDDHRTRLAHHGRLWEQRGLAYLASTEISWAGATDAPSTP' A
#
# COMPACT_ATOMS: atom_id res chain seq x y z
N MET A 1 17.08 -7.62 1.96
CA MET A 1 16.49 -6.40 1.37
C MET A 1 16.08 -5.48 2.49
N GLU A 2 16.11 -4.17 2.24
CA GLU A 2 15.74 -3.14 3.21
C GLU A 2 14.84 -2.10 2.54
N ALA A 3 14.04 -1.41 3.35
CA ALA A 3 13.23 -0.28 2.92
C ALA A 3 13.54 0.88 3.86
N THR A 4 14.42 1.79 3.45
CA THR A 4 14.85 2.96 4.26
C THR A 4 13.86 4.12 4.10
N VAL A 5 13.65 4.90 5.16
CA VAL A 5 12.87 6.16 5.13
C VAL A 5 13.75 7.24 5.72
N PHE A 6 13.77 8.37 5.05
CA PHE A 6 14.39 9.59 5.55
C PHE A 6 13.29 10.45 6.19
N ALA A 7 13.57 10.96 7.38
CA ALA A 7 12.55 11.50 8.29
C ALA A 7 12.56 13.04 8.38
N GLU A 8 13.20 13.73 7.43
CA GLU A 8 13.32 15.19 7.44
C GLU A 8 11.96 15.90 7.44
N SER A 9 10.94 15.30 6.82
CA SER A 9 9.57 15.84 6.72
C SER A 9 8.52 15.01 7.44
N ILE A 10 8.91 14.09 8.33
CA ILE A 10 7.99 13.17 9.01
C ILE A 10 7.66 13.71 10.40
N THR A 11 6.39 13.92 10.67
CA THR A 11 5.90 14.48 11.95
C THR A 11 4.89 13.58 12.65
N SER A 12 4.30 12.63 11.94
CA SER A 12 3.25 11.74 12.44
C SER A 12 3.40 10.31 11.93
N LEU A 13 2.65 9.38 12.54
CA LEU A 13 2.55 8.01 12.04
C LEU A 13 1.95 7.98 10.63
N ASP A 14 0.95 8.83 10.36
CA ASP A 14 0.27 8.91 9.06
C ASP A 14 1.24 9.33 7.94
N ASP A 15 2.19 10.22 8.23
CA ASP A 15 3.26 10.59 7.28
C ASP A 15 4.10 9.35 6.92
N VAL A 16 4.50 8.56 7.93
CA VAL A 16 5.26 7.33 7.72
C VAL A 16 4.43 6.33 6.92
N THR A 17 3.20 6.05 7.32
CA THR A 17 2.39 5.00 6.69
C THR A 17 1.96 5.39 5.28
N THR A 18 1.74 6.67 4.98
CA THR A 18 1.50 7.16 3.61
C THR A 18 2.71 6.93 2.69
N LEU A 19 3.93 7.12 3.19
CA LEU A 19 5.15 6.88 2.41
C LEU A 19 5.43 5.38 2.24
N ARG A 20 5.11 4.58 3.25
CA ARG A 20 5.40 3.15 3.30
C ARG A 20 4.35 2.27 2.66
N LEU A 21 3.08 2.57 2.84
CA LEU A 21 1.99 1.77 2.30
C LEU A 21 1.59 2.38 0.95
N PRO A 22 1.66 1.61 -0.15
CA PRO A 22 1.67 0.14 -0.20
C PRO A 22 3.03 -0.49 -0.55
N ARG A 23 4.11 0.30 -0.65
CA ARG A 23 5.44 -0.14 -1.13
C ARG A 23 6.16 -1.12 -0.19
N LEU A 24 6.01 -0.94 1.12
CA LEU A 24 6.65 -1.76 2.14
C LEU A 24 6.21 -3.23 2.06
N PRO A 25 4.90 -3.55 1.93
CA PRO A 25 4.45 -4.91 1.60
C PRO A 25 5.13 -5.51 0.35
N SER A 26 5.36 -4.73 -0.70
CA SER A 26 6.04 -5.19 -1.92
C SER A 26 7.49 -5.58 -1.66
N VAL A 27 8.24 -4.74 -0.91
CA VAL A 27 9.62 -5.06 -0.50
C VAL A 27 9.64 -6.28 0.41
N ALA A 28 8.69 -6.41 1.34
CA ALA A 28 8.58 -7.58 2.21
C ALA A 28 8.32 -8.87 1.41
N ALA A 29 7.42 -8.83 0.41
CA ALA A 29 7.16 -9.97 -0.47
C ALA A 29 8.40 -10.39 -1.26
N ALA A 30 9.16 -9.42 -1.79
CA ALA A 30 10.40 -9.70 -2.50
C ALA A 30 11.50 -10.26 -1.59
N ALA A 31 11.63 -9.69 -0.38
CA ALA A 31 12.58 -10.17 0.63
C ALA A 31 12.27 -11.61 1.06
N TRP A 32 10.98 -11.93 1.24
CA TRP A 32 10.52 -13.24 1.69
C TRP A 32 10.67 -14.33 0.63
N THR A 33 10.36 -14.00 -0.63
CA THR A 33 10.39 -14.97 -1.73
C THR A 33 11.75 -15.06 -2.43
N GLY A 34 12.66 -14.11 -2.15
CA GLY A 34 13.97 -14.03 -2.79
C GLY A 34 13.94 -13.55 -4.25
N ARG A 35 12.78 -13.09 -4.75
CA ARG A 35 12.62 -12.59 -6.13
C ARG A 35 11.59 -11.46 -6.21
N ALA A 36 11.63 -10.69 -7.28
CA ALA A 36 10.57 -9.71 -7.55
C ALA A 36 9.23 -10.45 -7.77
N PRO A 37 8.12 -9.97 -7.17
CA PRO A 37 6.81 -10.53 -7.44
C PRO A 37 6.35 -10.16 -8.85
N ASP A 38 5.51 -11.01 -9.45
CA ASP A 38 4.82 -10.66 -10.70
C ASP A 38 3.84 -9.52 -10.43
N TRP A 39 3.88 -8.47 -11.26
CA TRP A 39 3.17 -7.23 -10.95
C TRP A 39 1.65 -7.40 -10.98
N ASP A 40 1.10 -8.16 -11.92
CA ASP A 40 -0.35 -8.31 -12.08
C ASP A 40 -0.98 -9.14 -10.96
N ASP A 41 -0.33 -10.23 -10.55
CA ASP A 41 -0.74 -10.98 -9.36
C ASP A 41 -0.57 -10.15 -8.09
N HIS A 42 0.57 -9.46 -7.97
CA HIS A 42 0.91 -8.71 -6.77
C HIS A 42 -0.03 -7.54 -6.52
N ARG A 43 -0.35 -6.73 -7.54
CA ARG A 43 -1.29 -5.60 -7.40
C ARG A 43 -2.69 -6.06 -6.99
N THR A 44 -3.11 -7.26 -7.44
CA THR A 44 -4.39 -7.86 -7.05
C THR A 44 -4.38 -8.24 -5.57
N ARG A 45 -3.32 -8.88 -5.08
CA ARG A 45 -3.16 -9.18 -3.65
C ARG A 45 -3.01 -7.91 -2.81
N LEU A 46 -2.31 -6.92 -3.32
CA LEU A 46 -2.08 -5.64 -2.66
C LEU A 46 -3.39 -4.86 -2.47
N ALA A 47 -4.31 -4.92 -3.44
CA ALA A 47 -5.63 -4.31 -3.34
C ALA A 47 -6.43 -4.80 -2.12
N HIS A 48 -6.29 -6.07 -1.73
CA HIS A 48 -6.95 -6.60 -0.54
C HIS A 48 -6.37 -6.07 0.78
N HIS A 49 -5.11 -5.62 0.78
CA HIS A 49 -4.51 -4.99 1.95
C HIS A 49 -5.10 -3.59 2.24
N GLY A 50 -5.66 -2.89 1.22
CA GLY A 50 -6.31 -1.59 1.42
C GLY A 50 -7.39 -1.62 2.51
N ARG A 51 -8.33 -2.57 2.40
CA ARG A 51 -9.37 -2.80 3.41
C ARG A 51 -8.81 -3.06 4.81
N LEU A 52 -7.69 -3.78 4.88
CA LEU A 52 -7.05 -4.10 6.16
C LEU A 52 -6.42 -2.87 6.82
N TRP A 53 -5.87 -1.95 6.02
CA TRP A 53 -5.32 -0.69 6.51
C TRP A 53 -6.42 0.27 6.95
N GLU A 54 -7.52 0.35 6.20
CA GLU A 54 -8.72 1.11 6.56
C GLU A 54 -9.30 0.65 7.90
N GLN A 55 -9.48 -0.66 8.09
CA GLN A 55 -9.96 -1.24 9.35
C GLN A 55 -9.03 -0.94 10.54
N ARG A 56 -7.74 -0.71 10.28
CA ARG A 56 -6.75 -0.36 11.30
C ARG A 56 -6.51 1.14 11.42
N GLY A 57 -7.21 1.97 10.65
CA GLY A 57 -7.02 3.42 10.64
C GLY A 57 -5.63 3.87 10.19
N LEU A 58 -4.98 3.12 9.29
CA LEU A 58 -3.66 3.47 8.76
C LEU A 58 -3.79 4.25 7.45
N ALA A 59 -3.18 5.43 7.38
CA ALA A 59 -3.06 6.17 6.13
C ALA A 59 -2.17 5.41 5.13
N TYR A 60 -2.54 5.42 3.85
CA TYR A 60 -1.78 4.80 2.77
C TYR A 60 -1.92 5.59 1.47
N LEU A 61 -0.93 5.50 0.58
CA LEU A 61 -1.02 6.07 -0.76
C LEU A 61 -1.89 5.16 -1.65
N ALA A 62 -3.14 5.57 -1.90
CA ALA A 62 -4.03 4.90 -2.85
C ALA A 62 -3.58 5.16 -4.31
N SER A 63 -2.54 4.44 -4.75
CA SER A 63 -2.03 4.53 -6.13
C SER A 63 -3.12 4.19 -7.15
N THR A 64 -3.17 4.93 -8.26
CA THR A 64 -4.08 4.70 -9.40
C THR A 64 -3.73 3.43 -10.18
N GLU A 65 -2.55 2.84 -9.95
CA GLU A 65 -2.10 1.60 -10.59
C GLU A 65 -2.73 0.34 -9.97
N ILE A 66 -3.45 0.49 -8.85
CA ILE A 66 -4.05 -0.60 -8.09
C ILE A 66 -5.57 -0.38 -8.02
N SER A 67 -6.34 -1.39 -8.41
CA SER A 67 -7.80 -1.39 -8.27
C SER A 67 -8.18 -1.81 -6.85
N TRP A 68 -8.22 -0.86 -5.92
CA TRP A 68 -8.44 -1.10 -4.49
C TRP A 68 -9.80 -1.77 -4.19
N ALA A 69 -9.77 -2.87 -3.44
CA ALA A 69 -10.94 -3.61 -3.00
C ALA A 69 -11.62 -2.87 -1.83
N GLY A 70 -12.26 -1.74 -2.14
CA GLY A 70 -12.92 -0.85 -1.18
C GLY A 70 -13.62 0.34 -1.82
N ALA A 71 -13.33 0.66 -3.10
CA ALA A 71 -13.89 1.83 -3.78
C ALA A 71 -15.13 1.55 -4.66
N THR A 72 -15.61 0.30 -4.76
CA THR A 72 -16.72 -0.08 -5.67
C THR A 72 -18.13 0.06 -5.06
N ASP A 73 -18.34 0.87 -4.02
CA ASP A 73 -19.71 1.24 -3.60
C ASP A 73 -19.89 2.73 -3.30
N ALA A 74 -19.30 3.59 -4.14
CA ALA A 74 -19.70 4.99 -4.20
C ALA A 74 -20.43 5.24 -5.52
N PRO A 75 -21.73 5.60 -5.52
CA PRO A 75 -22.41 5.97 -6.75
C PRO A 75 -21.73 7.22 -7.31
N SER A 76 -21.09 7.06 -8.47
CA SER A 76 -20.65 8.20 -9.27
C SER A 76 -21.90 8.96 -9.70
N THR A 77 -22.15 10.12 -9.10
CA THR A 77 -23.21 11.03 -9.53
C THR A 77 -22.55 12.35 -9.95
N PRO A 78 -22.84 12.89 -11.16
CA PRO A 78 -22.48 14.27 -11.51
C PRO A 78 -23.25 15.30 -10.69
#